data_AF-A0A940NVY2-F1
#
_entry.id   AF-A0A940NVY2-F1
#
_cell.length_a   1.000
_cell.length_b   1.000
_cell.length_c   1.000
_cell.angle_alpha   90.00
_cell.angle_beta   90.00
_cell.angle_gamma   90.00
#
_symmetry.space_group_name_H-M   'P 1'
#
loop_
_entity.id
_entity.type
_entity.pdbx_description
1 polymer ?
#
loop_
_entity_poly.entity_id
_entity_poly.type
_entity_poly.pdbx_seq_one_letter_code
_entity_poly.pdbx_strand_id
1 'polypeptide(L)'
;MFQYTYITTKGLRASNQDALLIQTARVQGREILFAAVCDGMGGLSCGEHASSYAVSEAAAWFSGQFAQLAEADADVLEIRSSLDDLLHRINDEINLAG
;
A
#
# COMPACT_ATOMS: atom_id res chain seq x y z
N MET A 1 -15.19 -9.36 12.07
CA MET A 1 -14.72 -9.97 10.81
C MET A 1 -15.11 -9.07 9.64
N PHE A 2 -14.13 -8.52 8.93
CA PHE A 2 -14.37 -7.76 7.70
C PHE A 2 -14.81 -8.68 6.56
N GLN A 3 -15.70 -8.19 5.71
CA GLN A 3 -16.01 -8.80 4.42
C GLN A 3 -15.51 -7.86 3.32
N TYR A 4 -14.68 -8.38 2.44
CA TYR A 4 -14.12 -7.62 1.32
C TYR A 4 -14.04 -8.50 0.08
N THR A 5 -14.14 -7.85 -1.07
CA THR A 5 -13.91 -8.45 -2.38
C THR A 5 -13.05 -7.48 -3.18
N TYR A 6 -12.34 -7.99 -4.18
CA TYR A 6 -11.59 -7.16 -5.10
C TYR A 6 -11.76 -7.70 -6.51
N ILE A 7 -11.75 -6.79 -7.48
CA ILE A 7 -11.73 -7.09 -8.89
C ILE A 7 -10.64 -6.20 -9.48
N THR A 8 -9.71 -6.79 -10.22
CA THR A 8 -8.73 -6.07 -11.02
C THR A 8 -8.73 -6.63 -12.42
N THR A 9 -8.66 -5.75 -13.42
CA THR A 9 -8.71 -6.11 -14.83
C THR A 9 -7.87 -5.14 -15.62
N LYS A 10 -7.12 -5.64 -16.61
CA LYS A 10 -6.38 -4.80 -17.55
C LYS A 10 -7.28 -3.98 -18.49
N GLY A 11 -8.58 -4.31 -18.55
CA GLY A 11 -9.52 -3.72 -19.51
C GLY A 11 -9.03 -3.87 -20.95
N LEU A 12 -8.94 -2.75 -21.67
CA LEU A 12 -8.47 -2.69 -23.06
C LEU A 12 -6.94 -2.57 -23.21
N ARG A 13 -6.18 -2.49 -22.12
CA ARG A 13 -4.72 -2.35 -22.17
C ARG A 13 -4.02 -3.70 -22.45
N ALA A 14 -2.77 -3.60 -22.92
CA ALA A 14 -1.93 -4.77 -23.19
C ALA A 14 -1.61 -5.54 -21.89
N SER A 15 -1.21 -4.82 -20.84
CA SER A 15 -0.94 -5.33 -19.49
C SER A 15 -1.74 -4.56 -18.44
N ASN A 16 -1.98 -5.20 -17.30
CA ASN A 16 -2.55 -4.54 -16.11
C ASN A 16 -1.40 -3.84 -15.39
N GLN A 17 -1.53 -2.54 -15.14
CA GLN A 17 -0.52 -1.78 -14.40
C GLN A 17 -1.01 -1.41 -13.00
N ASP A 18 -2.19 -1.89 -12.61
CA ASP A 18 -2.79 -1.64 -11.31
C ASP A 18 -2.31 -2.71 -10.33
N ALA A 19 -1.95 -2.30 -9.12
CA ALA A 19 -1.68 -3.19 -8.01
C ALA A 19 -2.68 -2.92 -6.87
N LEU A 20 -3.07 -3.96 -6.15
CA LEU A 20 -4.00 -3.85 -5.02
C LEU A 20 -3.48 -4.60 -3.80
N LEU A 21 -3.83 -4.08 -2.62
CA LEU A 21 -3.54 -4.66 -1.32
C LEU A 21 -4.82 -4.74 -0.50
N ILE A 22 -5.04 -5.87 0.15
CA ILE A 22 -5.97 -5.98 1.28
C ILE A 22 -5.30 -6.82 2.35
N GLN A 23 -5.10 -6.25 3.54
CA GLN A 23 -4.57 -6.93 4.71
C GLN A 23 -5.44 -6.65 5.92
N THR A 24 -5.46 -7.61 6.83
CA THR A 24 -6.15 -7.50 8.11
C THR A 24 -5.20 -7.81 9.25
N ALA A 25 -5.33 -7.09 10.35
CA ALA A 25 -4.60 -7.33 11.58
C ALA A 25 -5.56 -7.30 12.77
N ARG A 26 -5.14 -7.91 13.89
CA ARG A 26 -5.84 -7.79 15.17
C ARG A 26 -4.88 -7.21 16.20
N VAL A 27 -5.17 -6.00 16.66
CA VAL A 27 -4.31 -5.25 17.61
C VAL A 27 -5.15 -4.86 18.81
N GLN A 28 -4.69 -5.19 20.02
CA GLN A 28 -5.39 -4.90 21.27
C GLN A 28 -6.89 -5.32 21.26
N GLY A 29 -7.20 -6.44 20.61
CA GLY A 29 -8.57 -6.95 20.48
C GLY A 29 -9.43 -6.27 19.40
N ARG A 30 -8.95 -5.18 18.77
CA ARG A 30 -9.60 -4.51 17.63
C ARG A 30 -9.16 -5.18 16.33
N GLU A 31 -10.11 -5.41 15.42
CA GLU A 31 -9.77 -5.80 14.05
C GLU A 31 -9.50 -4.54 13.21
N ILE A 32 -8.45 -4.59 12.40
CA ILE A 32 -8.02 -3.51 11.52
C ILE A 32 -7.96 -4.07 10.10
N LEU A 33 -8.47 -3.32 9.14
CA LEU A 33 -8.34 -3.60 7.71
C LEU A 33 -7.56 -2.45 7.07
N PHE A 34 -6.54 -2.81 6.31
CA PHE A 34 -5.78 -1.91 5.47
C PHE A 34 -5.92 -2.35 4.02
N ALA A 35 -6.30 -1.42 3.16
CA ALA A 35 -6.43 -1.67 1.74
C ALA A 35 -5.83 -0.50 0.96
N ALA A 36 -5.17 -0.81 -0.14
CA ALA A 36 -4.54 0.16 -1.02
C ALA A 36 -4.73 -0.25 -2.48
N VAL A 37 -4.76 0.75 -3.36
CA VAL A 37 -4.75 0.58 -4.81
C VAL A 37 -3.71 1.54 -5.36
N CYS A 38 -2.81 1.03 -6.20
CA CYS A 38 -1.78 1.82 -6.87
C CYS A 38 -1.99 1.72 -8.39
N ASP A 39 -2.30 2.85 -9.02
CA ASP A 39 -2.45 2.97 -10.48
C ASP A 39 -1.08 3.25 -11.12
N GLY A 40 -0.57 2.28 -11.87
CA GLY A 40 0.69 2.40 -12.60
C GLY A 40 0.53 3.15 -13.91
N MET A 41 0.95 4.41 -13.97
CA MET A 41 1.00 5.19 -15.21
C MET A 41 2.44 5.23 -15.77
N GLY A 42 2.65 4.92 -17.07
CA GLY A 42 3.98 5.07 -17.68
C GLY A 42 4.29 4.28 -18.96
N GLY A 43 3.41 3.37 -19.39
CA GLY A 43 3.63 2.62 -20.64
C GLY A 43 4.64 1.47 -20.50
N LEU A 44 4.10 0.25 -20.53
CA LEU A 44 4.75 -1.03 -20.86
C LEU A 44 5.88 -1.60 -19.96
N SER A 45 6.49 -0.88 -19.01
CA SER A 45 7.33 -1.53 -17.98
C SER A 45 7.47 -0.76 -16.66
N CYS A 46 7.65 0.57 -16.69
CA CYS A 46 7.87 1.35 -15.47
C CYS A 46 6.60 1.45 -14.60
N GLY A 47 5.42 1.52 -15.23
CA GLY A 47 4.14 1.65 -14.50
C GLY A 47 3.80 0.41 -13.66
N GLU A 48 4.05 -0.80 -14.17
CA GLU A 48 3.80 -2.05 -13.44
C GLU A 48 4.80 -2.23 -12.30
N HIS A 49 6.07 -1.88 -12.54
CA HIS A 49 7.08 -1.93 -11.49
C HIS A 49 6.76 -0.94 -10.37
N ALA A 50 6.40 0.30 -10.70
CA ALA A 50 6.08 1.34 -9.73
C ALA A 50 4.86 0.98 -8.86
N SER A 51 3.77 0.50 -9.46
CA SER A 51 2.57 0.12 -8.70
C SER A 51 2.80 -1.12 -7.83
N SER A 52 3.48 -2.14 -8.37
CA SER A 52 3.85 -3.35 -7.62
C SER A 52 4.78 -3.05 -6.45
N TYR A 53 5.76 -2.18 -6.67
CA TYR A 53 6.66 -1.70 -5.63
C TYR A 53 5.92 -0.94 -4.54
N ALA A 54 5.08 0.04 -4.91
CA ALA A 54 4.32 0.84 -3.95
C ALA A 54 3.39 -0.03 -3.07
N VAL A 55 2.69 -1.01 -3.66
CA VAL A 55 1.86 -1.95 -2.89
C VAL A 55 2.70 -2.84 -1.97
N SER A 56 3.86 -3.30 -2.43
CA SER A 56 4.76 -4.14 -1.62
C SER A 56 5.30 -3.38 -0.40
N GLU A 57 5.70 -2.13 -0.58
CA GLU A 57 6.15 -1.26 0.50
C GLU A 57 5.02 -0.88 1.47
N ALA A 58 3.81 -0.64 0.96
CA ALA A 58 2.62 -0.45 1.80
C ALA A 58 2.30 -1.68 2.64
N ALA A 59 2.45 -2.89 2.09
CA ALA A 59 2.25 -4.13 2.82
C ALA A 59 3.30 -4.33 3.92
N ALA A 60 4.57 -4.02 3.60
CA ALA A 60 5.67 -4.07 4.57
C ALA A 60 5.43 -3.08 5.73
N TRP A 61 5.05 -1.84 5.41
CA TRP A 61 4.68 -0.83 6.40
C TRP A 61 3.56 -1.30 7.33
N PHE A 62 2.49 -1.87 6.78
CA PHE A 62 1.35 -2.34 7.57
C PHE A 62 1.74 -3.46 8.56
N SER A 63 2.57 -4.40 8.11
CA SER A 63 3.04 -5.51 8.95
C SER A 63 4.13 -5.14 9.96
N GLY A 64 4.82 -4.02 9.75
CA GLY A 64 5.94 -3.56 10.57
C GLY A 64 5.65 -2.30 11.37
N GLN A 65 5.78 -1.14 10.73
CA GLN A 65 5.67 0.18 11.39
C GLN A 65 4.28 0.44 11.93
N PHE A 66 3.24 0.17 11.14
CA PHE A 66 1.86 0.31 11.60
C PHE A 66 1.58 -0.59 12.81
N ALA A 67 2.04 -1.84 12.79
CA ALA A 67 1.85 -2.77 13.91
C ALA A 67 2.46 -2.21 15.21
N GLN A 68 3.66 -1.64 15.14
CA GLN A 68 4.32 -1.00 16.29
C GLN A 68 3.55 0.23 16.79
N LEU A 69 3.09 1.09 15.88
CA LEU A 69 2.28 2.27 16.21
C LEU A 69 0.95 1.87 16.85
N ALA A 70 0.28 0.86 16.30
CA ALA A 70 -0.98 0.36 16.81
C ALA A 70 -0.83 -0.33 18.17
N GLU A 71 0.27 -1.05 18.40
CA GLU A 71 0.59 -1.62 19.72
C GLU A 71 0.84 -0.54 20.78
N ALA A 72 1.46 0.58 20.38
CA ALA A 72 1.71 1.74 21.21
C ALA A 72 0.48 2.64 21.46
N ASP A 73 -0.69 2.29 20.90
CA ASP A 73 -1.91 3.12 20.90
C ASP A 73 -1.64 4.53 20.35
N ALA A 74 -0.78 4.62 19.33
CA ALA A 74 -0.43 5.86 18.65
C ALA A 74 -1.68 6.54 18.08
N ASP A 75 -1.69 7.86 18.10
CA ASP A 75 -2.82 8.61 17.60
C ASP A 75 -2.89 8.62 16.07
N VAL A 76 -4.02 9.11 15.55
CA VAL A 76 -4.27 9.14 14.10
C VAL A 76 -3.27 10.03 13.35
N LEU A 77 -2.74 11.09 13.98
CA LEU A 77 -1.77 11.98 13.37
C LEU A 77 -0.41 11.29 13.26
N GLU A 78 0.01 10.53 14.27
CA GLU A 78 1.25 9.74 14.24
C GLU A 78 1.21 8.66 13.16
N ILE A 79 0.10 7.90 13.09
CA ILE A 79 -0.13 6.89 12.05
C ILE A 79 -0.11 7.53 10.66
N ARG A 80 -0.77 8.68 10.50
CA ARG A 80 -0.78 9.42 9.23
C ARG A 80 0.61 9.91 8.85
N SER A 81 1.35 10.49 9.78
CA SER A 81 2.72 10.97 9.51
C SER A 81 3.61 9.82 9.04
N SER A 82 3.53 8.66 9.69
CA SER A 82 4.28 7.47 9.27
C SER A 82 3.91 6.99 7.86
N LEU A 83 2.62 7.04 7.51
CA LEU A 83 2.17 6.70 6.16
C LEU A 83 2.62 7.75 5.13
N ASP A 84 2.58 9.04 5.46
CA ASP A 84 3.04 10.12 4.58
C ASP A 84 4.55 10.00 4.32
N ASP A 85 5.35 9.69 5.34
CA ASP A 85 6.80 9.43 5.22
C ASP A 85 7.08 8.23 4.30
N LEU A 86 6.29 7.16 4.42
CA LEU A 86 6.35 6.00 3.54
C LEU A 86 6.08 6.41 2.08
N LEU A 87 5.01 7.16 1.84
CA LEU A 87 4.62 7.58 0.48
C LEU A 87 5.68 8.48 -0.16
N HIS A 88 6.28 9.39 0.62
CA HIS A 88 7.39 10.21 0.15
C HIS A 88 8.61 9.36 -0.22
N ARG A 89 8.98 8.40 0.64
CA ARG A 89 10.09 7.49 0.37
C ARG A 89 9.86 6.66 -0.90
N ILE A 90 8.68 6.05 -1.05
CA ILE A 90 8.31 5.28 -2.24
C ILE A 90 8.44 6.15 -3.50
N ASN A 91 7.94 7.39 -3.45
CA ASN A 91 8.04 8.33 -4.57
C ASN A 91 9.50 8.63 -4.92
N ASP A 92 10.36 8.88 -3.94
CA ASP A 92 11.77 9.19 -4.17
C ASP A 92 12.51 7.97 -4.76
N GLU A 93 12.25 6.77 -4.26
CA GLU A 93 12.84 5.52 -4.76
C GLU A 93 12.41 5.22 -6.21
N ILE A 94 11.14 5.43 -6.54
CA ILE A 94 10.63 5.28 -7.92
C ILE A 94 11.30 6.31 -8.85
N ASN A 95 11.44 7.56 -8.41
CA ASN A 95 12.06 8.63 -9.21
C ASN A 95 13.57 8.44 -9.42
N LEU A 96 14.26 7.73 -8.51
CA LEU A 96 15.67 7.38 -8.67
C LEU A 96 15.89 6.15 -9.58
N ALA A 97 14.88 5.29 -9.72
CA ALA A 97 14.93 4.07 -10.52
C ALA A 97 14.55 4.27 -12.00
N GLY A 98 13.91 5.41 -12.34
CA GLY A 98 13.52 5.81 -13.70
C GLY A 98 14.55 6.69 -14.40
#